data_AF-A0A8K0DNL0-F1
#
_entry.id   AF-A0A8K0DNL0-F1
#
_cell.length_a   1.000
_cell.length_b   1.000
_cell.length_c   1.000
_cell.angle_alpha   90.00
_cell.angle_beta   90.00
_cell.angle_gamma   90.00
#
_symmetry.space_group_name_H-M   'P 1'
#
loop_
_entity.id
_entity.type
_entity.pdbx_description
1 polymer ?
#
loop_
_entity_poly.entity_id
_entity_poly.type
_entity_poly.pdbx_seq_one_letter_code
_entity_poly.pdbx_strand_id
1 'polypeptide(L)'
;MKFSIGPSIWVIFSILFLFVASSFIVCNIENYSEIELPKVTGPECIAFDCHGNGPYVSVSDGRILKWQGQKFGWTEFAITSSKRQVLMQRNLCDGTSNPNLEPICGRPLGLKFNPTDCNMYIADAYFGLLMVGQNGGVAKQLATSAEGVPFNFTNALDIDSQTGMIYFTDSSTRFQRREWLLSILSGDKTGRLMQYDPNTKKVSVLLKGLAFANGVLDGKGGATFNSISDVEEHNGSLWLGSAVKPYVGLIKI
;
A
#
# COMPACT_ATOMS: atom_id res chain seq x y z
N MET A 1 66.13 -31.13 39.16
CA MET A 1 65.63 -30.03 40.02
C MET A 1 64.12 -30.00 39.95
N LYS A 2 63.46 -30.18 41.10
CA LYS A 2 62.01 -29.97 41.25
C LYS A 2 61.75 -28.47 41.38
N PHE A 3 60.75 -27.95 40.69
CA PHE A 3 59.98 -26.80 41.17
C PHE A 3 58.50 -27.17 41.14
N SER A 4 57.88 -27.03 42.30
CA SER A 4 56.46 -27.21 42.59
C SER A 4 55.82 -25.83 42.68
N ILE A 5 54.68 -25.63 42.03
CA ILE A 5 53.78 -24.50 42.30
C ILE A 5 52.33 -25.01 42.22
N GLY A 6 51.72 -25.16 43.41
CA GLY A 6 50.35 -24.73 43.76
C GLY A 6 49.11 -25.40 43.14
N PRO A 7 48.21 -26.01 43.97
CA PRO A 7 46.88 -26.41 43.55
C PRO A 7 45.92 -25.22 43.70
N SER A 8 45.67 -24.51 42.61
CA SER A 8 44.61 -23.51 42.51
C SER A 8 44.23 -23.45 41.03
N ILE A 9 42.93 -23.48 40.70
CA ILE A 9 42.34 -23.65 39.34
C ILE A 9 41.80 -25.09 39.11
N TRP A 10 41.18 -25.67 40.13
CA TRP A 10 39.92 -26.39 39.94
C TRP A 10 38.93 -25.80 40.94
N VAL A 11 37.71 -25.54 40.49
CA VAL A 11 36.63 -24.84 41.20
C VAL A 11 36.75 -23.32 41.17
N ILE A 12 36.22 -22.71 40.11
CA ILE A 12 35.18 -21.66 40.16
C ILE A 12 34.75 -21.40 38.70
N PHE A 13 33.44 -21.45 38.48
CA PHE A 13 32.69 -21.36 37.22
C PHE A 13 32.52 -22.63 36.36
N SER A 14 32.10 -23.71 37.02
CA SER A 14 30.99 -24.53 36.51
C SER A 14 29.64 -23.82 36.68
N ILE A 15 29.50 -22.58 36.18
CA ILE A 15 28.22 -21.85 36.16
C ILE A 15 28.11 -21.13 34.83
N LEU A 16 27.09 -21.55 34.06
CA LEU A 16 26.51 -20.87 32.91
C LEU A 16 27.32 -20.81 31.60
N PHE A 17 27.66 -21.98 31.06
CA PHE A 17 27.38 -22.20 29.63
C PHE A 17 25.93 -22.65 29.48
N LEU A 18 24.99 -21.81 29.95
CA LEU A 18 23.71 -21.70 29.25
C LEU A 18 24.07 -20.93 27.98
N PHE A 19 24.47 -21.67 26.94
CA PHE A 19 24.03 -21.26 25.63
C PHE A 19 22.51 -21.20 25.77
N VAL A 20 22.00 -19.99 25.98
CA VAL A 20 20.68 -19.66 25.48
C VAL A 20 20.85 -19.90 23.99
N ALA A 21 20.58 -21.14 23.57
CA ALA A 21 19.99 -21.36 22.28
C ALA A 21 18.78 -20.46 22.34
N SER A 22 18.93 -19.22 21.86
CA SER A 22 17.80 -18.44 21.42
C SER A 22 17.13 -19.41 20.49
N SER A 23 16.06 -20.02 20.99
CA SER A 23 15.11 -20.72 20.19
C SER A 23 14.66 -19.61 19.26
N PHE A 24 15.32 -19.51 18.11
CA PHE A 24 14.68 -18.97 16.94
C PHE A 24 13.46 -19.87 16.85
N ILE A 25 12.34 -19.38 17.39
CA ILE A 25 11.04 -19.93 17.09
C ILE A 25 10.95 -19.67 15.60
N VAL A 26 11.44 -20.62 14.80
CA VAL A 26 11.01 -20.78 13.44
C VAL A 26 9.54 -21.06 13.61
N CYS A 27 8.74 -20.02 13.43
CA CYS A 27 7.30 -20.13 13.47
C CYS A 27 6.94 -21.04 12.30
N ASN A 28 6.72 -22.31 12.59
CA ASN A 28 6.30 -23.27 11.59
C ASN A 28 4.84 -22.93 11.28
N ILE A 29 4.61 -22.18 10.20
CA ILE A 29 3.25 -21.81 9.78
C ILE A 29 2.68 -23.04 9.08
N GLU A 30 2.01 -23.91 9.84
CA GLU A 30 1.51 -25.22 9.38
C GLU A 30 0.45 -25.12 8.26
N ASN A 31 -0.01 -23.92 7.91
CA ASN A 31 -1.02 -23.67 6.88
C ASN A 31 -0.64 -22.52 5.92
N TYR A 32 0.63 -22.40 5.55
CA TYR A 32 1.06 -21.46 4.51
C TYR A 32 0.85 -22.07 3.11
N SER A 33 0.19 -21.32 2.23
CA SER A 33 0.12 -21.63 0.80
C SER A 33 0.26 -20.36 -0.01
N GLU A 34 0.98 -20.44 -1.12
CA GLU A 34 1.22 -19.31 -2.02
C GLU A 34 0.43 -19.49 -3.31
N ILE A 35 -0.18 -18.41 -3.78
CA ILE A 35 -0.91 -18.38 -5.04
C ILE A 35 -0.09 -17.55 -6.01
N GLU A 36 0.57 -18.20 -6.96
CA GLU A 36 1.41 -17.52 -7.94
C GLU A 36 0.60 -16.53 -8.78
N LEU A 37 1.13 -15.31 -8.90
CA LEU A 37 0.63 -14.33 -9.86
C LEU A 37 1.08 -14.72 -11.28
N PRO A 38 0.40 -14.23 -12.33
CA PRO A 38 0.95 -14.26 -13.68
C PRO A 38 2.31 -13.53 -13.74
N LYS A 39 3.00 -13.54 -14.88
CA LYS A 39 4.33 -12.91 -15.06
C LYS A 39 4.30 -11.38 -14.89
N VAL A 40 4.14 -10.89 -13.66
CA VAL A 40 4.05 -9.50 -13.21
C VAL A 40 4.70 -9.39 -11.83
N THR A 41 4.98 -8.17 -11.39
CA THR A 41 5.45 -7.89 -10.02
C THR A 41 4.29 -7.37 -9.17
N GLY A 42 4.29 -7.72 -7.88
CA GLY A 42 3.22 -7.40 -6.93
C GLY A 42 2.85 -8.63 -6.10
N PRO A 43 1.69 -8.63 -5.42
CA PRO A 43 0.69 -7.56 -5.46
C PRO A 43 1.14 -6.35 -4.63
N GLU A 44 0.78 -5.13 -5.07
CA GLU A 44 1.01 -3.95 -4.22
C GLU A 44 -0.10 -3.80 -3.17
N CYS A 45 -1.34 -4.05 -3.59
CA CYS A 45 -2.51 -3.95 -2.73
C CYS A 45 -3.40 -5.20 -2.91
N ILE A 46 -4.08 -5.57 -1.84
CA ILE A 46 -5.06 -6.66 -1.79
C ILE A 46 -6.35 -6.11 -1.18
N ALA A 47 -7.50 -6.46 -1.77
CA ALA A 47 -8.81 -6.10 -1.26
C ALA A 47 -9.81 -7.27 -1.36
N PHE A 48 -10.86 -7.19 -0.56
CA PHE A 48 -12.04 -8.06 -0.64
C PHE A 48 -13.27 -7.19 -0.90
N ASP A 49 -14.22 -7.71 -1.67
CA ASP A 49 -15.45 -6.99 -1.94
C ASP A 49 -16.40 -6.97 -0.74
N CYS A 50 -17.46 -6.18 -0.83
CA CYS A 50 -18.45 -6.02 0.23
C CYS A 50 -19.18 -7.33 0.61
N HIS A 51 -19.11 -8.37 -0.23
CA HIS A 51 -19.68 -9.70 0.04
C HIS A 51 -18.62 -10.70 0.55
N GLY A 52 -17.38 -10.25 0.75
CA GLY A 52 -16.26 -11.09 1.17
C GLY A 52 -15.63 -11.90 0.04
N ASN A 53 -15.99 -11.68 -1.24
CA ASN A 53 -15.29 -12.37 -2.32
C ASN A 53 -13.93 -11.72 -2.60
N GLY A 54 -13.06 -12.49 -3.27
CA GLY A 54 -11.71 -12.10 -3.61
C GLY A 54 -10.75 -13.28 -3.40
N PRO A 55 -9.45 -13.02 -3.18
CA PRO A 55 -8.83 -11.69 -3.15
C PRO A 55 -8.84 -10.98 -4.52
N TYR A 56 -8.91 -9.65 -4.48
CA TYR A 56 -8.59 -8.75 -5.59
C TYR A 56 -7.21 -8.16 -5.36
N VAL A 57 -6.38 -8.07 -6.40
CA VAL A 57 -5.00 -7.59 -6.26
C VAL A 57 -4.58 -6.65 -7.38
N SER A 58 -3.82 -5.62 -7.07
CA SER A 58 -3.19 -4.76 -8.09
C SER A 58 -1.78 -5.25 -8.43
N VAL A 59 -1.43 -5.19 -9.72
CA VAL A 59 -0.15 -5.71 -10.24
C VAL A 59 0.63 -4.67 -11.05
N SER A 60 1.90 -4.96 -11.33
CA SER A 60 2.86 -4.03 -11.97
C SER A 60 2.45 -3.50 -13.33
N ASP A 61 1.67 -4.28 -14.07
CA ASP A 61 1.26 -3.88 -15.40
C ASP A 61 0.02 -2.97 -15.42
N GLY A 62 -0.55 -2.62 -14.28
CA GLY A 62 -1.72 -1.73 -14.18
C GLY A 62 -3.08 -2.43 -14.16
N ARG A 63 -3.11 -3.77 -14.18
CA ARG A 63 -4.34 -4.55 -13.96
C ARG A 63 -4.68 -4.69 -12.49
N ILE A 64 -5.96 -4.93 -12.26
CA ILE A 64 -6.50 -5.48 -11.03
C ILE A 64 -7.02 -6.88 -11.35
N LEU A 65 -6.50 -7.89 -10.67
CA LEU A 65 -6.84 -9.29 -10.88
C LEU A 65 -7.74 -9.78 -9.73
N LYS A 66 -8.67 -10.70 -10.04
CA LYS A 66 -9.50 -11.40 -9.06
C LYS A 66 -9.15 -12.88 -9.08
N TRP A 67 -8.89 -13.45 -7.90
CA TRP A 67 -8.73 -14.89 -7.73
C TRP A 67 -10.10 -15.58 -7.79
N GLN A 68 -10.22 -16.62 -8.62
CA GLN A 68 -11.46 -17.37 -8.85
C GLN A 68 -11.34 -18.83 -8.37
N GLY A 69 -10.39 -19.11 -7.48
CA GLY A 69 -10.11 -20.46 -7.00
C GLY A 69 -9.19 -21.26 -7.92
N GLN A 70 -8.74 -22.42 -7.45
CA GLN A 70 -7.72 -23.24 -8.13
C GLN A 70 -8.09 -23.65 -9.55
N LYS A 71 -9.39 -23.81 -9.84
CA LYS A 71 -9.87 -24.23 -11.17
C LYS A 71 -9.73 -23.15 -12.24
N PHE A 72 -9.91 -21.88 -11.87
CA PHE A 72 -10.00 -20.76 -12.81
C PHE A 72 -8.82 -19.80 -12.72
N GLY A 73 -8.11 -19.80 -11.58
CA GLY A 73 -6.93 -18.98 -11.39
C GLY A 73 -7.24 -17.49 -11.23
N TRP A 74 -6.27 -16.66 -11.60
CA TRP A 74 -6.41 -15.21 -11.67
C TRP A 74 -7.11 -14.78 -12.95
N THR A 75 -8.10 -13.90 -12.81
CA THR A 75 -8.82 -13.29 -13.93
C THR A 75 -8.71 -11.77 -13.89
N GLU A 76 -8.66 -11.12 -15.05
CA GLU A 76 -8.66 -9.66 -15.13
C GLU A 76 -10.02 -9.14 -14.65
N PHE A 77 -10.01 -8.35 -13.58
CA PHE A 77 -11.20 -7.68 -13.08
C PHE A 77 -11.31 -6.27 -13.65
N ALA A 78 -10.25 -5.47 -13.54
CA ALA A 78 -10.27 -4.08 -13.99
C ALA A 78 -8.92 -3.58 -14.52
N ILE A 79 -8.97 -2.51 -15.31
CA ILE A 79 -7.81 -1.77 -15.82
C ILE A 79 -7.98 -0.27 -15.54
N THR A 80 -6.88 0.40 -15.17
CA THR A 80 -6.91 1.83 -14.84
C THR A 80 -6.69 2.74 -16.05
N SER A 81 -5.93 2.28 -17.05
CA SER A 81 -5.72 3.00 -18.31
C SER A 81 -6.81 2.70 -19.34
N SER A 82 -7.59 3.71 -19.72
CA SER A 82 -8.56 3.59 -20.82
C SER A 82 -7.89 3.32 -22.18
N LYS A 83 -6.64 3.73 -22.37
CA LYS A 83 -5.86 3.49 -23.59
C LYS A 83 -5.64 1.98 -23.83
N ARG A 84 -5.63 1.17 -22.78
CA ARG A 84 -5.43 -0.28 -22.89
C ARG A 84 -6.57 -1.02 -23.60
N GLN A 85 -7.70 -0.36 -23.88
CA GLN A 85 -8.75 -0.91 -24.74
C GLN A 85 -8.25 -1.13 -26.20
N VAL A 86 -7.22 -0.43 -26.64
CA VAL A 86 -6.59 -0.63 -27.95
C VAL A 86 -5.61 -1.80 -27.86
N LEU A 87 -5.75 -2.81 -28.74
CA LEU A 87 -4.92 -4.03 -28.75
C LEU A 87 -3.42 -3.77 -28.70
N MET A 88 -2.94 -2.75 -29.42
CA MET A 88 -1.52 -2.37 -29.42
C MET A 88 -1.02 -1.91 -28.04
N GLN A 89 -1.85 -1.16 -27.30
CA GLN A 89 -1.53 -0.74 -25.93
C GLN A 89 -1.70 -1.89 -24.93
N ARG A 90 -2.64 -2.82 -25.16
CA ARG A 90 -2.75 -4.04 -24.35
C ARG A 90 -1.47 -4.87 -24.40
N ASN A 91 -0.95 -5.14 -25.60
CA ASN A 91 0.28 -5.91 -25.78
C ASN A 91 1.52 -5.22 -25.21
N LEU A 92 1.51 -3.89 -25.11
CA LEU A 92 2.58 -3.12 -24.48
C LEU A 92 2.58 -3.25 -22.96
N CYS A 93 1.39 -3.35 -22.36
CA CYS A 93 1.21 -3.34 -20.91
C CYS A 93 1.21 -4.75 -20.31
N ASP A 94 0.41 -5.68 -20.83
CA ASP A 94 0.16 -6.98 -20.19
C ASP A 94 1.47 -7.75 -19.91
N GLY A 95 1.74 -8.02 -18.62
CA GLY A 95 2.95 -8.73 -18.18
C GLY A 95 4.21 -7.85 -18.00
N THR A 96 4.11 -6.54 -18.20
CA THR A 96 5.26 -5.65 -18.01
C THR A 96 5.55 -5.37 -16.53
N SER A 97 6.83 -5.28 -16.21
CA SER A 97 7.35 -4.76 -14.94
C SER A 97 8.19 -3.50 -15.13
N ASN A 98 8.22 -2.94 -16.35
CA ASN A 98 9.01 -1.75 -16.66
C ASN A 98 8.36 -0.48 -16.09
N PRO A 99 8.98 0.21 -15.11
CA PRO A 99 8.39 1.41 -14.51
C PRO A 99 8.16 2.56 -15.49
N ASN A 100 8.87 2.58 -16.62
CA ASN A 100 8.71 3.62 -17.65
C ASN A 100 7.40 3.50 -18.44
N LEU A 101 6.74 2.33 -18.39
CA LEU A 101 5.45 2.12 -19.04
C LEU A 101 4.27 2.41 -18.10
N GLU A 102 4.50 2.57 -16.80
CA GLU A 102 3.44 2.87 -15.83
C GLU A 102 2.62 4.13 -16.16
N PRO A 103 3.18 5.25 -16.70
CA PRO A 103 2.37 6.40 -17.14
C PRO A 103 1.37 6.10 -18.26
N ILE A 104 1.59 5.00 -19.00
CA ILE A 104 0.74 4.54 -20.10
C ILE A 104 -0.24 3.48 -19.58
N CYS A 105 0.27 2.54 -18.80
CA CYS A 105 -0.44 1.33 -18.37
C CYS A 105 -1.23 1.50 -17.08
N GLY A 106 -0.83 2.46 -16.23
CA GLY A 106 -1.28 2.63 -14.86
C GLY A 106 -0.46 1.82 -13.85
N ARG A 107 -0.61 2.18 -12.58
CA ARG A 107 -0.04 1.45 -11.44
C ARG A 107 -0.95 1.69 -10.22
N PRO A 108 -1.99 0.86 -10.03
CA PRO A 108 -2.86 0.95 -8.85
C PRO A 108 -2.09 0.54 -7.58
N LEU A 109 -2.06 1.43 -6.59
CA LEU A 109 -1.36 1.23 -5.31
C LEU A 109 -2.31 1.14 -4.11
N GLY A 110 -3.55 1.64 -4.25
CA GLY A 110 -4.59 1.51 -3.22
C GLY A 110 -5.90 1.02 -3.81
N LEU A 111 -6.53 0.03 -3.17
CA LEU A 111 -7.82 -0.55 -3.53
C LEU A 111 -8.72 -0.62 -2.30
N LYS A 112 -9.95 -0.13 -2.41
CA LYS A 112 -10.97 -0.35 -1.37
C LYS A 112 -12.35 -0.42 -2.00
N PHE A 113 -13.13 -1.40 -1.57
CA PHE A 113 -14.56 -1.45 -1.90
C PHE A 113 -15.34 -0.60 -0.92
N ASN A 114 -16.27 0.20 -1.46
CA ASN A 114 -17.25 0.87 -0.63
C ASN A 114 -18.26 -0.18 -0.14
N PRO A 115 -18.51 -0.27 1.18
CA PRO A 115 -19.36 -1.32 1.76
C PRO A 115 -20.84 -1.17 1.41
N THR A 116 -21.28 0.03 0.99
CA THR A 116 -22.69 0.34 0.70
C THR A 116 -23.08 0.00 -0.74
N ASP A 117 -22.27 0.42 -1.72
CA ASP A 117 -22.59 0.25 -3.15
C ASP A 117 -21.72 -0.81 -3.85
N CYS A 118 -20.72 -1.34 -3.14
CA CYS A 118 -19.76 -2.33 -3.63
C CYS A 118 -18.95 -1.88 -4.86
N ASN A 119 -18.83 -0.57 -5.09
CA ASN A 119 -17.92 -0.04 -6.08
C ASN A 119 -16.48 -0.06 -5.52
N MET A 120 -15.52 -0.42 -6.37
CA MET A 120 -14.11 -0.39 -6.01
C MET A 120 -13.53 0.98 -6.35
N TYR A 121 -12.98 1.66 -5.35
CA TYR A 121 -12.19 2.86 -5.53
C TYR A 121 -10.71 2.50 -5.59
N ILE A 122 -9.99 3.23 -6.45
CA ILE A 122 -8.63 2.92 -6.83
C ILE A 122 -7.79 4.18 -6.76
N ALA A 123 -6.65 4.11 -6.08
CA ALA A 123 -5.61 5.12 -6.12
C ALA A 123 -4.55 4.62 -7.10
N ASP A 124 -4.53 5.20 -8.29
CA ASP A 124 -3.53 4.91 -9.31
C ASP A 124 -2.44 5.99 -9.30
N ALA A 125 -1.18 5.56 -9.24
CA ALA A 125 -0.04 6.47 -9.12
C ALA A 125 0.05 7.53 -10.22
N TYR A 126 -0.50 7.25 -11.40
CA TYR A 126 -0.42 8.12 -12.57
C TYR A 126 -1.77 8.70 -12.97
N PHE A 127 -2.87 8.04 -12.62
CA PHE A 127 -4.21 8.46 -13.01
C PHE A 127 -5.07 9.02 -11.87
N GLY A 128 -4.53 9.10 -10.65
CA GLY A 128 -5.21 9.73 -9.52
C GLY A 128 -6.26 8.83 -8.89
N LEU A 129 -7.37 9.43 -8.46
CA LEU A 129 -8.49 8.70 -7.87
C LEU A 129 -9.43 8.21 -8.97
N LEU A 130 -9.66 6.89 -9.01
CA LEU A 130 -10.53 6.21 -9.97
C LEU A 130 -11.59 5.39 -9.24
N MET A 131 -12.60 4.94 -9.98
CA MET A 131 -13.60 3.99 -9.52
C MET A 131 -13.99 3.01 -10.62
N VAL A 132 -14.21 1.76 -10.26
CA VAL A 132 -14.80 0.74 -11.13
C VAL A 132 -15.98 0.06 -10.43
N GLY A 133 -17.03 -0.26 -11.19
CA GLY A 133 -18.21 -0.92 -10.67
C GLY A 133 -17.98 -2.40 -10.38
N GLN A 134 -19.00 -3.06 -9.82
CA GLN A 134 -18.98 -4.47 -9.41
C GLN A 134 -18.64 -5.46 -10.53
N ASN A 135 -18.91 -5.09 -11.79
CA ASN A 135 -18.63 -5.93 -12.96
C ASN A 135 -17.20 -5.76 -13.50
N GLY A 136 -16.39 -4.91 -12.87
CA GLY A 136 -15.05 -4.61 -13.34
C GLY A 136 -15.03 -3.77 -14.63
N GLY A 137 -14.00 -3.96 -15.44
CA GLY A 137 -13.78 -3.25 -16.69
C GLY A 137 -12.85 -2.04 -16.54
N VAL A 138 -13.11 -0.97 -17.31
CA VAL A 138 -12.24 0.21 -17.31
C VAL A 138 -12.65 1.16 -16.21
N ALA A 139 -11.71 1.46 -15.32
CA ALA A 139 -11.95 2.38 -14.22
C ALA A 139 -12.20 3.80 -14.75
N LYS A 140 -13.19 4.46 -14.17
CA LYS A 140 -13.53 5.86 -14.43
C LYS A 140 -12.68 6.76 -13.54
N GLN A 141 -12.02 7.75 -14.15
CA GLN A 141 -11.30 8.78 -13.40
C GLN A 141 -12.26 9.73 -12.70
N LEU A 142 -12.05 9.92 -11.39
CA LEU A 142 -12.86 10.79 -10.54
C LEU A 142 -12.16 12.11 -10.24
N ALA A 143 -10.85 12.06 -9.95
CA ALA A 143 -10.07 13.26 -9.66
C ALA A 143 -8.59 13.11 -10.03
N THR A 144 -7.98 14.21 -10.48
CA THR A 144 -6.56 14.30 -10.89
C THR A 144 -5.81 15.47 -10.27
N SER A 145 -6.49 16.30 -9.49
CA SER A 145 -5.90 17.45 -8.81
C SER A 145 -6.74 17.87 -7.61
N ALA A 146 -6.13 18.63 -6.71
CA ALA A 146 -6.80 19.29 -5.61
C ALA A 146 -6.19 20.67 -5.42
N GLU A 147 -7.03 21.68 -5.18
CA GLU A 147 -6.62 23.09 -5.02
C GLU A 147 -5.72 23.61 -6.16
N GLY A 148 -5.99 23.18 -7.39
CA GLY A 148 -5.21 23.56 -8.58
C GLY A 148 -3.85 22.88 -8.72
N VAL A 149 -3.46 22.00 -7.80
CA VAL A 149 -2.21 21.23 -7.86
C VAL A 149 -2.50 19.80 -8.33
N PRO A 150 -1.98 19.38 -9.51
CA PRO A 150 -2.12 18.01 -10.01
C PRO A 150 -1.60 16.96 -9.03
N PHE A 151 -2.18 15.77 -9.06
CA PHE A 151 -1.62 14.60 -8.41
C PHE A 151 -0.45 14.07 -9.25
N ASN A 152 0.59 13.58 -8.59
CA ASN A 152 1.77 13.07 -9.30
C ASN A 152 2.20 11.68 -8.82
N PHE A 153 1.80 11.29 -7.59
CA PHE A 153 2.07 9.98 -7.03
C PHE A 153 0.98 9.60 -6.03
N THR A 154 -0.25 9.43 -6.52
CA THR A 154 -1.38 8.94 -5.71
C THR A 154 -1.11 7.51 -5.24
N ASN A 155 -1.36 7.20 -3.97
CA ASN A 155 -0.84 5.97 -3.37
C ASN A 155 -1.89 5.14 -2.66
N ALA A 156 -2.05 5.32 -1.35
CA ALA A 156 -3.06 4.58 -0.60
C ALA A 156 -4.40 5.31 -0.60
N LEU A 157 -5.46 4.55 -0.35
CA LEU A 157 -6.78 5.08 -0.05
C LEU A 157 -7.50 4.22 0.98
N ASP A 158 -8.46 4.84 1.66
CA ASP A 158 -9.44 4.19 2.52
C ASP A 158 -10.79 4.88 2.40
N ILE A 159 -11.85 4.21 2.85
CA ILE A 159 -13.24 4.69 2.74
C ILE A 159 -13.88 4.66 4.11
N ASP A 160 -14.49 5.78 4.49
CA ASP A 160 -15.37 5.85 5.65
C ASP A 160 -16.62 5.00 5.41
N SER A 161 -16.76 3.96 6.23
CA SER A 161 -17.86 3.01 6.08
C SER A 161 -19.24 3.59 6.38
N GLN A 162 -19.31 4.69 7.13
CA GLN A 162 -20.56 5.35 7.53
C GLN A 162 -20.93 6.48 6.56
N THR A 163 -19.96 7.32 6.20
CA THR A 163 -20.20 8.52 5.38
C THR A 163 -19.95 8.29 3.89
N GLY A 164 -19.19 7.26 3.53
CA GLY A 164 -18.74 7.01 2.16
C GLY A 164 -17.66 7.98 1.67
N MET A 165 -17.12 8.83 2.54
CA MET A 165 -16.00 9.72 2.23
C MET A 165 -14.75 8.92 1.92
N ILE A 166 -13.97 9.37 0.93
CA ILE A 166 -12.79 8.65 0.46
C ILE A 166 -11.56 9.43 0.83
N TYR A 167 -10.68 8.83 1.61
CA TYR A 167 -9.42 9.42 2.01
C TYR A 167 -8.29 8.79 1.23
N PHE A 168 -7.38 9.60 0.69
CA PHE A 168 -6.28 9.09 -0.12
C PHE A 168 -5.06 10.00 -0.04
N THR A 169 -3.90 9.44 -0.35
CA THR A 169 -2.63 10.17 -0.30
C THR A 169 -2.08 10.44 -1.69
N ASP A 170 -1.37 11.57 -1.79
CA ASP A 170 -0.45 11.87 -2.89
C ASP A 170 0.94 11.96 -2.28
N SER A 171 1.80 10.99 -2.59
CA SER A 171 3.11 10.81 -1.93
C SER A 171 4.06 11.97 -2.20
N SER A 172 3.93 12.59 -3.37
CA SER A 172 4.74 13.72 -3.83
C SER A 172 3.98 14.48 -4.90
N THR A 173 4.06 15.81 -4.90
CA THR A 173 3.58 16.64 -6.02
C THR A 173 4.67 16.88 -7.06
N ARG A 174 5.87 16.32 -6.88
CA ARG A 174 7.07 16.59 -7.69
C ARG A 174 7.61 15.36 -8.40
N PHE A 175 7.58 14.21 -7.72
CA PHE A 175 8.15 12.95 -8.21
C PHE A 175 7.03 11.97 -8.53
N GLN A 176 7.20 11.21 -9.62
CA GLN A 176 6.29 10.12 -9.96
C GLN A 176 6.76 8.81 -9.32
N ARG A 177 5.92 7.77 -9.36
CA ARG A 177 6.22 6.48 -8.74
C ARG A 177 7.54 5.86 -9.21
N ARG A 178 7.88 5.95 -10.50
CA ARG A 178 9.18 5.47 -11.01
C ARG A 178 10.40 6.20 -10.42
N GLU A 179 10.20 7.37 -9.82
CA GLU A 179 11.22 8.22 -9.19
C GLU A 179 11.14 8.16 -7.65
N TRP A 180 10.43 7.19 -7.08
CA TRP A 180 10.20 7.08 -5.63
C TRP A 180 11.49 7.19 -4.80
N LEU A 181 12.60 6.60 -5.28
CA LEU A 181 13.89 6.66 -4.59
C LEU A 181 14.45 8.09 -4.55
N LEU A 182 14.30 8.85 -5.65
CA LEU A 182 14.71 10.26 -5.70
C LEU A 182 13.84 11.13 -4.79
N SER A 183 12.54 10.81 -4.67
CA SER A 183 11.65 11.48 -3.72
C SER A 183 12.16 11.34 -2.28
N ILE A 184 12.62 10.15 -1.90
CA ILE A 184 13.17 9.88 -0.56
C ILE A 184 14.53 10.58 -0.39
N LEU A 185 15.45 10.39 -1.33
CA LEU A 185 16.82 10.91 -1.22
C LEU A 185 16.88 12.45 -1.26
N SER A 186 15.96 13.10 -1.97
CA SER A 186 15.85 14.56 -2.00
C SER A 186 15.22 15.14 -0.72
N GLY A 187 14.72 14.29 0.19
CA GLY A 187 13.99 14.73 1.37
C GLY A 187 12.67 15.39 1.03
N ASP A 188 11.98 14.93 -0.02
CA ASP A 188 10.73 15.51 -0.46
C ASP A 188 9.66 15.45 0.64
N LYS A 189 8.99 16.59 0.84
CA LYS A 189 7.92 16.78 1.83
C LYS A 189 6.71 17.43 1.20
N THR A 190 6.45 17.18 -0.09
CA THR A 190 5.30 17.74 -0.78
C THR A 190 4.05 16.88 -0.69
N GLY A 191 4.11 15.75 0.02
CA GLY A 191 3.00 14.83 0.13
C GLY A 191 1.76 15.44 0.81
N ARG A 192 0.59 14.89 0.45
CA ARG A 192 -0.73 15.37 0.87
C ARG A 192 -1.62 14.22 1.32
N LEU A 193 -2.45 14.49 2.34
CA LEU A 193 -3.63 13.69 2.68
C LEU A 193 -4.86 14.45 2.19
N MET A 194 -5.75 13.77 1.46
CA MET A 194 -6.91 14.37 0.82
C MET A 194 -8.17 13.58 1.14
N GLN A 195 -9.31 14.26 1.03
CA GLN A 195 -10.64 13.69 1.13
C GLN A 195 -11.38 13.96 -0.18
N TYR A 196 -12.08 12.96 -0.71
CA TYR A 196 -13.01 13.08 -1.81
C TYR A 196 -14.41 12.73 -1.33
N ASP A 197 -15.36 13.62 -1.63
CA ASP A 197 -16.79 13.42 -1.36
C ASP A 197 -17.49 12.92 -2.63
N PRO A 198 -18.00 11.67 -2.67
CA PRO A 198 -18.71 11.14 -3.84
C PRO A 198 -19.96 11.91 -4.24
N ASN A 199 -20.64 12.58 -3.29
CA ASN A 199 -21.87 13.31 -3.53
C ASN A 199 -21.60 14.64 -4.22
N THR A 200 -20.65 15.41 -3.71
CA THR A 200 -20.29 16.72 -4.26
C THR A 200 -19.21 16.65 -5.35
N LYS A 201 -18.52 15.50 -5.46
CA LYS A 201 -17.38 15.24 -6.37
C LYS A 201 -16.21 16.20 -6.14
N LYS A 202 -16.06 16.72 -4.92
CA LYS A 202 -14.99 17.64 -4.54
C LYS A 202 -13.87 16.91 -3.84
N VAL A 203 -12.64 17.36 -4.08
CA VAL A 203 -11.45 16.97 -3.31
C VAL A 203 -11.02 18.11 -2.41
N SER A 204 -10.83 17.83 -1.13
CA SER A 204 -10.31 18.74 -0.11
C SER A 204 -8.95 18.23 0.37
N VAL A 205 -7.98 19.13 0.57
CA VAL A 205 -6.68 18.76 1.16
C VAL A 205 -6.76 18.89 2.67
N LEU A 206 -6.58 17.79 3.39
CA LEU A 206 -6.63 17.76 4.86
C LEU A 206 -5.27 18.09 5.47
N LEU A 207 -4.19 17.51 4.92
CA LEU A 207 -2.82 17.76 5.35
C LEU A 207 -1.91 17.99 4.14
N LYS A 208 -0.89 18.82 4.33
CA LYS A 208 0.20 19.09 3.38
C LYS A 208 1.54 18.96 4.10
N GLY A 209 2.63 18.88 3.34
CA GLY A 209 3.96 18.88 3.94
C GLY A 209 4.45 17.50 4.36
N LEU A 210 3.80 16.43 3.91
CA LEU A 210 4.09 15.06 4.36
C LEU A 210 5.31 14.50 3.61
N ALA A 211 6.24 13.87 4.33
CA ALA A 211 7.31 13.11 3.68
C ALA A 211 6.79 11.73 3.26
N PHE A 212 6.87 11.45 1.96
CA PHE A 212 6.61 10.15 1.33
C PHE A 212 5.35 9.47 1.86
N ALA A 213 4.18 10.04 1.55
CA ALA A 213 2.88 9.61 2.05
C ALA A 213 2.41 8.26 1.45
N ASN A 214 3.10 7.16 1.80
CA ASN A 214 3.11 5.91 1.03
C ASN A 214 2.06 4.85 1.44
N GLY A 215 1.42 4.96 2.61
CA GLY A 215 0.29 4.08 3.03
C GLY A 215 0.54 2.55 3.11
N VAL A 216 0.67 1.98 4.31
CA VAL A 216 0.76 0.57 4.74
C VAL A 216 0.58 0.51 6.28
N LEU A 217 -0.28 -0.43 6.69
CA LEU A 217 -0.88 -0.70 8.01
C LEU A 217 0.06 -1.12 9.18
N ASP A 218 -0.44 -0.86 10.39
CA ASP A 218 -0.08 -1.27 11.78
C ASP A 218 0.73 -0.26 12.64
N GLY A 219 0.23 -0.03 13.86
CA GLY A 219 0.50 1.13 14.69
C GLY A 219 1.35 0.88 15.94
N LYS A 220 1.87 1.99 16.50
CA LYS A 220 1.92 2.32 17.95
C LYS A 220 2.61 3.68 18.24
N GLY A 221 1.74 4.68 18.49
CA GLY A 221 1.85 5.74 19.50
C GLY A 221 2.82 6.92 19.30
N GLY A 222 2.29 8.16 19.25
CA GLY A 222 3.05 9.43 19.36
C GLY A 222 2.69 10.48 18.29
N ALA A 223 3.07 11.74 18.46
CA ALA A 223 2.74 12.83 17.52
C ALA A 223 3.98 13.63 17.08
N THR A 224 4.27 13.63 15.76
CA THR A 224 4.82 14.75 14.96
C THR A 224 4.69 14.36 13.47
N PHE A 225 3.85 15.03 12.67
CA PHE A 225 3.56 14.65 11.27
C PHE A 225 4.73 14.92 10.31
N ASN A 226 5.79 14.11 10.40
CA ASN A 226 6.94 14.19 9.50
C ASN A 226 6.92 13.13 8.40
N SER A 227 6.16 12.04 8.56
CA SER A 227 6.03 10.96 7.59
C SER A 227 4.77 10.15 7.90
N ILE A 228 3.81 10.14 6.97
CA ILE A 228 2.60 9.30 7.09
C ILE A 228 2.81 8.12 6.17
N SER A 229 3.00 6.94 6.75
CA SER A 229 2.98 5.73 5.96
C SER A 229 1.67 5.01 6.09
N ASP A 230 0.66 5.45 6.82
CA ASP A 230 -0.58 4.68 7.00
C ASP A 230 -1.77 5.60 7.28
N VAL A 231 -2.96 5.25 6.79
CA VAL A 231 -4.21 5.99 7.00
C VAL A 231 -5.36 4.99 7.09
N GLU A 232 -6.06 4.96 8.22
CA GLU A 232 -7.26 4.14 8.44
C GLU A 232 -8.41 5.02 8.94
N GLU A 233 -9.59 4.90 8.33
CA GLU A 233 -10.83 5.46 8.90
C GLU A 233 -11.47 4.44 9.83
N HIS A 234 -11.73 4.85 11.08
CA HIS A 234 -12.50 4.07 12.03
C HIS A 234 -13.30 4.95 12.98
N ASN A 235 -14.63 4.82 12.90
CA ASN A 235 -15.61 5.47 13.78
C ASN A 235 -15.51 7.01 13.79
N GLY A 236 -15.46 7.63 12.61
CA GLY A 236 -15.39 9.08 12.47
C GLY A 236 -14.02 9.62 12.90
N SER A 237 -12.98 8.83 12.71
CA SER A 237 -11.61 9.23 13.04
C SER A 237 -10.64 8.63 12.03
N LEU A 238 -9.73 9.47 11.52
CA LEU A 238 -8.59 9.02 10.74
C LEU A 238 -7.42 8.74 11.68
N TRP A 239 -6.99 7.49 11.68
CA TRP A 239 -5.80 7.02 12.36
C TRP A 239 -4.64 7.03 11.37
N LEU A 240 -3.51 7.60 11.75
CA LEU A 240 -2.37 7.84 10.89
C LEU A 240 -1.12 7.18 11.44
N GLY A 241 -0.50 6.26 10.71
CA GLY A 241 0.72 5.56 11.11
C GLY A 241 1.96 6.01 10.35
N SER A 242 3.14 5.57 10.82
CA SER A 242 4.43 5.83 10.19
C SER A 242 5.39 4.65 10.35
N ALA A 243 5.89 4.11 9.24
CA ALA A 243 6.85 3.01 9.20
C ALA A 243 8.24 3.42 9.71
N VAL A 244 8.50 4.73 9.81
CA VAL A 244 9.81 5.29 10.17
C VAL A 244 9.77 6.23 11.36
N LYS A 245 8.59 6.45 11.96
CA LYS A 245 8.42 7.26 13.16
C LYS A 245 7.59 6.52 14.21
N PRO A 246 8.00 6.53 15.49
CA PRO A 246 7.22 5.91 16.56
C PRO A 246 6.06 6.83 16.92
N TYR A 247 5.00 6.81 16.11
CA TYR A 247 3.89 7.75 16.21
C TYR A 247 2.59 7.12 15.68
N VAL A 248 1.45 7.44 16.31
CA VAL A 248 0.09 7.23 15.77
C VAL A 248 -0.66 8.57 15.90
N GLY A 249 -1.00 9.14 14.76
CA GLY A 249 -1.82 10.34 14.65
C GLY A 249 -3.30 9.98 14.69
N LEU A 250 -4.10 10.88 15.23
CA LEU A 250 -5.56 10.78 15.26
C LEU A 250 -6.12 12.11 14.79
N ILE A 251 -6.97 12.08 13.77
CA ILE A 251 -7.75 13.23 13.31
C ILE A 251 -9.22 12.88 13.49
N LYS A 252 -9.94 13.67 14.29
CA LYS A 252 -11.39 13.58 14.35
C LYS A 252 -11.97 14.26 13.11
N ILE A 253 -12.79 13.54 12.38
CA ILE A 253 -13.49 13.99 11.18
C ILE A 253 -14.98 14.17 11.45
#